data_AF-A0AAU8SB21-F1
#
_entry.id   AF-A0AAU8SB21-F1
#
_cell.length_a   1.000
_cell.length_b   1.000
_cell.length_c   1.000
_cell.angle_alpha   90.00
_cell.angle_beta   90.00
_cell.angle_gamma   90.00
#
_symmetry.space_group_name_H-M   'P 1'
#
loop_
_entity.id
_entity.type
_entity.pdbx_description
1 polymer ?
#
loop_
_entity_poly.entity_id
_entity_poly.type
_entity_poly.pdbx_seq_one_letter_code
_entity_poly.pdbx_strand_id
1 'polypeptide(L)'
;MTQKFVGTHVVGPREKLPPGKPWINAPLTVKVPFPAEFTAIPVVIASALQDPKHASPYPDTFAVTVINVSKTDFTVNICRTDYVRDEYTTSGWGQNLHLAYIAETPA
;
A
#
# COMPACT_ATOMS: atom_id res chain seq x y z
N MET A 1 -15.76 -5.30 -23.98
CA MET A 1 -15.88 -3.97 -23.33
C MET A 1 -14.76 -3.86 -22.33
N THR A 2 -13.95 -2.82 -22.40
CA THR A 2 -12.87 -2.55 -21.44
C THR A 2 -13.47 -2.14 -20.11
N GLN A 3 -13.15 -2.83 -19.03
CA GLN A 3 -13.55 -2.47 -17.66
C GLN A 3 -12.38 -1.78 -16.97
N LYS A 4 -12.68 -0.70 -16.23
CA LYS A 4 -11.67 0.09 -15.51
C LYS A 4 -12.19 0.58 -14.16
N PHE A 5 -11.35 0.47 -13.14
CA PHE A 5 -11.54 1.14 -11.86
C PHE A 5 -10.34 2.04 -11.55
N VAL A 6 -10.64 3.22 -11.00
CA VAL A 6 -9.67 4.13 -10.39
C VAL A 6 -10.16 4.38 -8.98
N GLY A 7 -9.32 4.10 -7.98
CA GLY A 7 -9.77 4.12 -6.61
C GLY A 7 -8.65 4.35 -5.60
N THR A 8 -9.08 4.54 -4.36
CA THR A 8 -8.20 4.62 -3.20
C THR A 8 -8.62 3.60 -2.16
N HIS A 9 -7.67 3.06 -1.41
CA HIS A 9 -7.90 2.16 -0.29
C HIS A 9 -7.15 2.66 0.96
N VAL A 10 -7.83 2.67 2.11
CA VAL A 10 -7.19 3.00 3.39
C VAL A 10 -6.41 1.79 3.84
N VAL A 11 -5.09 1.93 3.97
CA VAL A 11 -4.22 0.87 4.53
C VAL A 11 -4.24 0.94 6.06
N GLY A 12 -4.31 2.15 6.61
CA GLY A 12 -4.36 2.40 8.04
C GLY A 12 -2.97 2.58 8.67
N PRO A 13 -2.90 2.65 10.01
CA PRO A 13 -1.65 2.79 10.72
C PRO A 13 -0.93 1.44 10.74
N ARG A 14 0.38 1.46 10.53
CA ARG A 14 1.22 0.36 10.99
C ARG A 14 1.72 0.71 12.38
N GLU A 15 1.21 0.00 13.39
CA GLU A 15 1.30 0.35 14.81
C GLU A 15 2.65 0.92 15.24
N LYS A 16 2.57 1.96 16.07
CA LYS A 16 3.70 2.45 16.87
C LYS A 16 4.01 1.36 17.90
N LEU A 17 5.16 0.71 17.81
CA LEU A 17 5.55 -0.30 18.80
C LEU A 17 5.60 0.30 20.21
N PRO A 18 5.44 -0.52 21.26
CA PRO A 18 5.72 -0.13 22.62
C PRO A 18 7.12 0.49 22.74
N PRO A 19 7.33 1.45 23.65
CA PRO A 19 8.65 2.03 23.88
C PRO A 19 9.72 0.96 24.12
N GLY A 20 10.87 1.08 23.44
CA GLY A 20 12.05 0.26 23.70
C GLY A 20 12.22 -1.01 22.84
N LYS A 21 11.31 -1.30 21.89
CA LYS A 21 11.54 -2.36 20.90
C LYS A 21 11.80 -1.77 19.50
N PRO A 22 12.89 -2.17 18.82
CA PRO A 22 13.10 -1.77 17.43
C PRO A 22 12.00 -2.38 16.53
N TRP A 23 11.45 -1.57 15.62
CA TRP A 23 10.48 -2.05 14.63
C TRP A 23 11.22 -2.67 13.45
N ILE A 24 10.80 -3.85 13.00
CA ILE A 24 11.39 -4.52 11.83
C ILE A 24 10.63 -4.12 10.56
N ASN A 25 11.37 -3.68 9.55
CA ASN A 25 10.92 -3.29 8.22
C ASN A 25 10.57 -4.46 7.32
N ALA A 26 9.77 -5.38 7.86
CA ALA A 26 9.07 -6.34 7.04
C ALA A 26 8.09 -5.60 6.12
N PRO A 27 7.84 -6.03 4.88
CA PRO A 27 6.75 -5.49 4.08
C PRO A 27 5.39 -5.71 4.76
N LEU A 28 4.49 -4.73 4.69
CA LEU A 28 3.08 -4.91 5.04
C LEU A 28 2.35 -5.46 3.82
N THR A 29 1.72 -6.62 3.96
CA THR A 29 0.87 -7.19 2.92
C THR A 29 -0.56 -6.71 3.08
N VAL A 30 -1.12 -6.10 2.04
CA VAL A 30 -2.49 -5.56 2.02
C VAL A 30 -3.26 -6.16 0.86
N LYS A 31 -4.45 -6.69 1.14
CA LYS A 31 -5.39 -7.17 0.14
C LYS A 31 -6.47 -6.11 -0.10
N VAL A 32 -6.63 -5.69 -1.35
CA VAL A 32 -7.55 -4.62 -1.75
C VAL A 32 -8.66 -5.20 -2.63
N PRO A 33 -9.92 -5.18 -2.18
CA PRO A 33 -11.05 -5.62 -3.01
C PRO A 33 -11.36 -4.58 -4.09
N PHE A 34 -11.75 -5.05 -5.27
CA PHE A 34 -12.36 -4.20 -6.29
C PHE A 34 -13.83 -3.91 -5.95
N PRO A 35 -14.39 -2.76 -6.38
CA PRO A 35 -15.79 -2.43 -6.15
C PRO A 35 -16.79 -3.41 -6.80
N ALA A 36 -16.37 -4.09 -7.88
CA ALA A 36 -17.09 -5.16 -8.53
C ALA A 36 -16.10 -6.15 -9.18
N GLU A 37 -16.57 -7.36 -9.47
CA GLU A 37 -15.77 -8.37 -10.16
C GLU A 37 -15.54 -7.98 -11.63
N PHE A 38 -14.29 -8.12 -12.08
CA PHE A 38 -13.93 -7.99 -13.49
C PHE A 38 -14.28 -9.25 -14.30
N THR A 39 -14.59 -9.10 -15.58
CA THR A 39 -14.84 -10.23 -16.48
C THR A 39 -13.57 -10.99 -16.86
N ALA A 40 -12.40 -10.36 -16.69
CA ALA A 40 -11.07 -10.94 -16.88
C ALA A 40 -10.10 -10.40 -15.81
N ILE A 41 -8.97 -11.04 -15.60
CA ILE A 41 -7.97 -10.54 -14.63
C ILE A 41 -7.41 -9.20 -15.16
N PRO A 42 -7.54 -8.09 -14.40
CA PRO A 42 -7.06 -6.79 -14.84
C PRO A 42 -5.54 -6.65 -14.68
N VAL A 43 -4.96 -5.66 -15.35
CA VAL A 43 -3.64 -5.09 -15.02
C VAL A 43 -3.83 -4.05 -13.92
N VAL A 44 -2.98 -4.07 -12.90
CA VAL A 44 -3.06 -3.15 -11.76
C VAL A 44 -1.77 -2.34 -11.61
N ILE A 45 -1.92 -1.03 -11.48
CA ILE A 45 -0.85 -0.10 -11.06
C ILE A 45 -1.29 0.51 -9.73
N ALA A 46 -0.41 0.49 -8.73
CA ALA A 46 -0.70 1.02 -7.41
C ALA A 46 0.44 1.88 -6.88
N SER A 47 0.11 2.88 -6.06
CA SER A 47 1.06 3.78 -5.41
C SER A 47 0.61 4.11 -3.99
N ALA A 48 1.56 4.21 -3.07
CA ALA A 48 1.27 4.66 -1.71
C ALA A 48 1.04 6.17 -1.70
N LEU A 49 0.04 6.60 -0.95
CA LEU A 49 -0.26 8.00 -0.68
C LEU A 49 -0.22 8.25 0.83
N GLN A 50 0.20 9.45 1.20
CA GLN A 50 0.10 9.94 2.56
C GLN A 50 -1.38 10.06 3.01
N ASP A 51 -1.60 9.99 4.32
CA ASP A 51 -2.90 10.29 4.94
C ASP A 51 -3.38 11.69 4.49
N PRO A 52 -4.54 11.82 3.84
CA PRO A 52 -5.06 13.12 3.43
C PRO A 52 -5.38 14.04 4.63
N LYS A 53 -5.48 13.51 5.85
CA LYS A 53 -5.70 14.29 7.08
C LYS A 53 -4.41 14.92 7.64
N HIS A 54 -3.24 14.48 7.19
CA HIS A 54 -1.97 15.05 7.63
C HIS A 54 -1.46 16.04 6.58
N ALA A 55 -1.42 17.33 6.93
CA ALA A 55 -0.82 18.37 6.09
C ALA A 55 0.72 18.44 6.25
N SER A 56 1.28 17.69 7.20
CA SER A 56 2.72 17.69 7.51
C SER A 56 3.51 16.97 6.40
N PRO A 57 4.65 17.50 5.94
CA PRO A 57 5.51 16.83 4.97
C PRO A 57 6.29 15.72 5.69
N TYR A 58 5.69 14.55 5.89
CA TYR A 58 6.48 13.39 6.27
C TYR A 58 7.44 13.10 5.11
N PRO A 59 8.78 13.06 5.34
CA PRO A 59 9.75 12.73 4.29
C PRO A 59 9.75 11.23 3.94
N ASP A 60 8.77 10.48 4.43
CA ASP A 60 8.66 9.04 4.29
C ASP A 60 8.57 8.64 2.82
N THR A 61 9.36 7.63 2.44
CA THR A 61 9.35 7.06 1.09
C THR A 61 8.92 5.60 1.18
N PHE A 62 8.00 5.21 0.31
CA PHE A 62 7.45 3.85 0.30
C PHE A 62 7.66 3.16 -1.04
N ALA A 63 8.07 1.90 -0.98
CA ALA A 63 8.02 0.97 -2.09
C ALA A 63 6.70 0.19 -2.04
N VAL A 64 6.03 0.06 -3.19
CA VAL A 64 4.81 -0.72 -3.37
C VAL A 64 5.02 -1.71 -4.50
N THR A 65 4.72 -2.98 -4.24
CA THR A 65 4.75 -4.04 -5.25
C THR A 65 3.43 -4.78 -5.26
N VAL A 66 2.75 -4.82 -6.41
CA VAL A 66 1.60 -5.73 -6.63
C VAL A 66 2.15 -7.15 -6.75
N ILE A 67 1.71 -8.05 -5.87
CA ILE A 67 2.22 -9.43 -5.78
C ILE A 67 1.20 -10.49 -6.24
N ASN A 68 -0.08 -10.11 -6.31
CA ASN A 68 -1.14 -10.99 -6.82
C ASN A 68 -2.31 -10.16 -7.36
N VAL A 69 -2.97 -10.64 -8.40
CA VAL A 69 -4.17 -10.03 -8.99
C VAL A 69 -5.17 -11.11 -9.34
N SER A 70 -6.42 -10.92 -8.95
CA SER A 70 -7.56 -11.75 -9.31
C SER A 70 -8.65 -10.91 -9.96
N LYS A 71 -9.81 -11.50 -10.26
CA LYS A 71 -10.97 -10.75 -10.78
C LYS A 71 -11.66 -9.89 -9.72
N THR A 72 -11.46 -10.21 -8.44
CA THR A 72 -12.19 -9.60 -7.31
C THR A 72 -11.30 -8.70 -6.46
N ASP A 73 -9.99 -8.84 -6.55
CA ASP A 73 -9.03 -8.15 -5.69
C ASP A 73 -7.61 -8.14 -6.26
N PHE A 74 -6.73 -7.39 -5.60
CA PHE A 74 -5.29 -7.48 -5.75
C PHE A 74 -4.60 -7.41 -4.40
N THR A 75 -3.36 -7.91 -4.32
CA THR A 75 -2.53 -7.86 -3.11
C THR A 75 -1.27 -7.08 -3.38
N VAL A 76 -0.89 -6.20 -2.45
CA VAL A 76 0.37 -5.44 -2.49
C VAL A 76 1.23 -5.72 -1.26
N ASN A 77 2.54 -5.65 -1.45
CA ASN A 77 3.51 -5.45 -0.37
C ASN A 77 3.91 -3.98 -0.32
N ILE A 78 3.93 -3.41 0.88
CA ILE A 78 4.30 -2.01 1.14
C ILE A 78 5.46 -1.97 2.13
N CYS A 79 6.54 -1.29 1.79
CA CYS A 79 7.73 -1.18 2.62
C CYS A 79 8.18 0.30 2.69
N ARG A 80 8.59 0.78 3.88
CA ARG A 80 9.18 2.11 4.02
C ARG A 80 10.67 2.03 3.70
N THR A 81 11.22 2.90 2.87
CA THR A 81 12.59 2.73 2.33
C THR A 81 13.57 3.81 2.79
N ASP A 82 13.11 4.97 3.22
CA ASP A 82 13.94 6.12 3.58
C ASP A 82 14.59 6.03 4.96
N TYR A 83 14.06 5.17 5.84
CA TYR A 83 14.42 5.20 7.26
C TYR A 83 14.84 3.84 7.82
N VAL A 84 15.53 2.99 7.06
CA VAL A 84 15.96 1.65 7.50
C VAL A 84 17.36 1.68 8.10
N ARG A 85 17.51 1.15 9.31
CA ARG A 85 18.78 0.96 10.05
C ARG A 85 19.19 -0.51 10.03
N ASP A 86 20.30 -0.83 10.70
CA ASP A 86 20.79 -2.21 10.88
C ASP A 86 19.69 -3.16 11.34
N GLU A 87 19.79 -4.43 10.94
CA GLU A 87 18.81 -5.49 11.22
C GLU A 87 17.39 -5.18 10.71
N TYR A 88 17.29 -4.37 9.64
CA TYR A 88 16.03 -3.87 9.10
C TYR A 88 15.21 -3.07 10.10
N THR A 89 15.85 -2.43 11.08
CA THR A 89 15.12 -1.69 12.10
C THR A 89 14.69 -0.31 11.62
N THR A 90 13.54 0.22 12.04
CA THR A 90 13.15 1.61 11.75
C THR A 90 12.17 2.15 12.80
N SER A 91 11.68 3.37 12.61
CA SER A 91 10.51 3.89 13.31
C SER A 91 9.29 3.69 12.42
N GLY A 92 8.19 3.24 13.02
CA GLY A 92 6.93 3.07 12.29
C GLY A 92 6.50 4.32 11.54
N TRP A 93 5.44 4.22 10.73
CA TRP A 93 5.14 5.25 9.73
C TRP A 93 4.71 6.59 10.32
N GLY A 94 4.15 6.62 11.54
CA GLY A 94 3.71 7.88 12.16
C GLY A 94 2.54 8.56 11.43
N GLN A 95 1.97 7.91 10.42
CA GLN A 95 0.84 8.33 9.59
C GLN A 95 0.00 7.10 9.17
N ASN A 96 -1.24 7.32 8.73
CA ASN A 96 -2.04 6.26 8.08
C ASN A 96 -1.76 6.27 6.58
N LEU A 97 -1.31 5.16 6.01
CA LEU A 97 -1.14 5.12 4.56
C LEU A 97 -2.47 4.93 3.84
N HIS A 98 -2.53 5.50 2.65
CA HIS A 98 -3.52 5.24 1.65
C HIS A 98 -2.84 4.58 0.44
N LEU A 99 -3.61 3.88 -0.37
CA LEU A 99 -3.16 3.30 -1.63
C LEU A 99 -4.03 3.86 -2.75
N ALA A 100 -3.46 4.53 -3.73
CA ALA A 100 -4.15 4.82 -4.99
C ALA A 100 -3.86 3.71 -5.99
N TYR A 101 -4.86 3.35 -6.81
CA TYR A 101 -4.68 2.34 -7.84
C TYR A 101 -5.51 2.62 -9.09
N ILE A 102 -5.03 2.07 -10.21
CA ILE A 102 -5.76 1.91 -11.46
C ILE A 102 -5.77 0.42 -11.77
N ALA A 103 -6.94 -0.13 -12.08
CA ALA A 103 -7.13 -1.50 -12.52
C ALA A 103 -7.93 -1.53 -13.83
N GLU A 104 -7.41 -2.18 -14.86
CA GLU A 104 -8.02 -2.20 -16.19
C GLU A 104 -7.85 -3.55 -16.87
N THR A 105 -8.91 -4.09 -17.48
CA THR A 105 -8.80 -5.30 -18.30
C THR A 105 -7.96 -5.02 -19.54
N PRO A 106 -6.99 -5.89 -19.90
CA PRO A 106 -6.28 -5.78 -21.18
C PRO A 106 -7.24 -5.65 -22.37
N ALA A 107 -6.83 -4.88 -23.38
CA ALA A 107 -7.59 -4.68 -24.62
C ALA A 107 -7.76 -5.96 -25.43
#